data_AF-A0A484Z909-F1
#
_entry.id   AF-A0A484Z909-F1
#
_cell.length_a   1.000
_cell.length_b   1.000
_cell.length_c   1.000
_cell.angle_alpha   90.00
_cell.angle_beta   90.00
_cell.angle_gamma   90.00
#
_symmetry.space_group_name_H-M   'P 1'
#
loop_
_entity.id
_entity.type
_entity.pdbx_description
1 polymer ?
#
loop_
_entity_poly.entity_id
_entity_poly.type
_entity_poly.pdbx_seq_one_letter_code
_entity_poly.pdbx_strand_id
1 'polypeptide(L)'
;MQHMQTAASDFEDLTKPVSEIITDASSRVPLLTIEELAEIYSQADAIESWLKAVRDRVNSELNAGHPVPGFKLVTGKQGNRAWSDEEAARALLKDQFRYKTEEVFDLKLISPTKAEKLIKKASPRRWTKVEALITRADGKPTVAPESDPRPALNINPVNDFDDVSDDALAADLI
;
A
#
# COMPACT_ATOMS: atom_id res chain seq x y z
N MET A 1 -45.29 14.88 -32.41
CA MET A 1 -44.81 13.66 -33.10
C MET A 1 -44.43 12.65 -32.03
N GLN A 2 -44.80 11.41 -32.28
CA GLN A 2 -44.89 10.30 -31.33
C GLN A 2 -43.49 9.81 -30.94
N HIS A 3 -43.13 9.90 -29.65
CA HIS A 3 -41.96 9.19 -29.12
C HIS A 3 -42.34 7.72 -28.95
N MET A 4 -42.21 6.95 -30.02
CA MET A 4 -42.17 5.49 -29.94
C MET A 4 -40.80 5.12 -29.35
N GLN A 5 -40.74 5.03 -28.03
CA GLN A 5 -39.61 4.41 -27.34
C GLN A 5 -39.84 2.89 -27.45
N THR A 6 -39.07 2.25 -28.32
CA THR A 6 -39.17 0.82 -28.59
C THR A 6 -38.70 0.06 -27.35
N ALA A 7 -39.54 -0.81 -26.79
CA ALA A 7 -39.26 -1.66 -25.63
C ALA A 7 -38.01 -2.58 -25.77
N ALA A 8 -37.43 -2.67 -26.96
CA ALA A 8 -36.17 -3.37 -27.20
C ALA A 8 -34.94 -2.61 -26.66
N SER A 9 -35.07 -1.32 -26.36
CA SER A 9 -34.01 -0.47 -25.81
C SER A 9 -33.85 -0.61 -24.29
N ASP A 10 -34.82 -1.25 -23.63
CA ASP A 10 -34.92 -1.33 -22.17
C ASP A 10 -34.34 -2.64 -21.61
N PHE A 11 -33.80 -3.52 -22.45
CA PHE A 11 -33.19 -4.78 -22.01
C PHE A 11 -31.67 -4.63 -21.90
N GLU A 12 -31.18 -4.40 -20.69
CA GLU A 12 -29.75 -4.40 -20.41
C GLU A 12 -29.21 -5.85 -20.42
N ASP A 13 -28.33 -6.14 -21.38
CA ASP A 13 -27.64 -7.42 -21.46
C ASP A 13 -26.54 -7.50 -20.39
N LEU A 14 -26.88 -8.16 -19.27
CA LEU A 14 -25.99 -8.38 -18.13
C LEU A 14 -24.92 -9.46 -18.37
N THR A 15 -24.88 -10.08 -19.55
CA THR A 15 -23.86 -11.08 -19.88
C THR A 15 -22.60 -10.48 -20.49
N LYS A 16 -22.62 -9.18 -20.80
CA LYS A 16 -21.47 -8.44 -21.31
C LYS A 16 -20.30 -8.42 -20.32
N PRO A 17 -19.06 -8.29 -20.80
CA PRO A 17 -17.92 -8.05 -19.93
C PRO A 17 -18.15 -6.85 -19.01
N VAL A 18 -17.78 -6.98 -17.74
CA VAL A 18 -17.94 -5.92 -16.73
C VAL A 18 -17.32 -4.59 -17.19
N SER A 19 -16.21 -4.65 -17.93
CA SER A 19 -15.57 -3.47 -18.52
C SER A 19 -16.49 -2.70 -19.48
N GLU A 20 -17.28 -3.41 -20.29
CA GLU A 20 -18.22 -2.79 -21.23
C GLU A 20 -19.40 -2.18 -20.50
N ILE A 21 -19.95 -2.90 -19.50
CA ILE A 21 -21.03 -2.40 -18.64
C ILE A 21 -20.62 -1.10 -17.95
N ILE A 22 -19.43 -1.06 -17.34
CA ILE A 22 -18.91 0.14 -16.67
C ILE A 22 -18.71 1.28 -17.68
N THR A 23 -18.19 1.00 -18.87
CA THR A 23 -17.95 2.02 -19.90
C THR A 23 -19.26 2.64 -20.37
N ASP A 24 -20.27 1.81 -20.67
CA ASP A 24 -21.59 2.27 -21.07
C ASP A 24 -22.26 3.10 -19.97
N ALA A 25 -22.33 2.57 -18.75
CA ALA A 25 -22.89 3.26 -17.59
C ALA A 25 -22.22 4.62 -17.34
N SER A 26 -20.88 4.69 -17.47
CA SER A 26 -20.12 5.93 -17.30
C SER A 26 -20.44 6.96 -18.38
N SER A 27 -20.65 6.51 -19.63
CA SER A 27 -20.99 7.40 -20.75
C SER A 27 -22.39 8.02 -20.63
N ARG A 28 -23.30 7.36 -19.90
CA ARG A 28 -24.67 7.82 -19.65
C ARG A 28 -24.79 8.82 -18.50
N VAL A 29 -23.78 8.95 -17.64
CA VAL A 29 -23.80 9.87 -16.48
C VAL A 29 -24.23 11.31 -16.85
N PRO A 30 -23.75 11.93 -17.95
CA PRO A 30 -24.17 13.29 -18.33
C PRO A 30 -25.62 13.41 -18.78
N LEU A 31 -26.30 12.29 -19.04
CA LEU A 31 -27.69 12.24 -19.51
C LEU A 31 -28.69 12.02 -18.37
N LEU A 32 -28.20 11.79 -17.15
CA LEU A 32 -29.04 11.53 -15.99
C LEU A 32 -29.76 12.79 -15.50
N THR A 33 -30.99 12.60 -15.06
CA THR A 33 -31.76 13.61 -14.34
C THR A 33 -31.20 13.84 -12.93
N ILE A 34 -31.62 14.93 -12.28
CA ILE A 34 -31.17 15.24 -10.91
C ILE A 34 -31.69 14.18 -9.92
N GLU A 35 -32.90 13.68 -10.15
CA GLU A 35 -33.53 12.63 -9.36
C GLU A 35 -32.76 11.31 -9.46
N GLU A 36 -32.40 10.89 -10.69
CA GLU A 36 -31.59 9.69 -10.91
C GLU A 36 -30.18 9.82 -10.30
N LEU A 37 -29.57 11.02 -10.41
CA LEU A 37 -28.28 11.30 -9.78
C LEU A 37 -28.36 11.16 -8.25
N ALA A 38 -29.42 11.67 -7.62
CA ALA A 38 -29.61 11.57 -6.18
C ALA A 38 -29.81 10.11 -5.74
N GLU A 39 -30.58 9.34 -6.50
CA GLU A 39 -30.78 7.91 -6.26
C GLU A 39 -29.47 7.13 -6.35
N ILE A 40 -28.71 7.28 -7.44
CA ILE A 40 -27.43 6.59 -7.62
C ILE A 40 -26.41 7.02 -6.56
N TYR A 41 -26.32 8.32 -6.28
CA TYR A 41 -25.39 8.86 -5.29
C TYR A 41 -25.68 8.33 -3.89
N SER A 42 -26.94 8.06 -3.54
CA SER A 42 -27.30 7.44 -2.26
C SER A 42 -26.69 6.05 -2.05
N GLN A 43 -26.27 5.38 -3.12
CA GLN A 43 -25.66 4.06 -3.10
C GLN A 43 -24.11 4.10 -3.13
N ALA A 44 -23.50 5.29 -3.24
CA ALA A 44 -22.06 5.44 -3.45
C ALA A 44 -21.23 4.68 -2.39
N ASP A 45 -21.54 4.87 -1.10
CA ASP A 45 -20.82 4.21 0.00
C ASP A 45 -20.95 2.68 -0.06
N ALA A 46 -22.12 2.17 -0.46
CA ALA A 46 -22.34 0.72 -0.58
C ALA A 46 -21.51 0.13 -1.73
N ILE A 47 -21.44 0.83 -2.87
CA ILE A 47 -20.64 0.43 -4.03
C ILE A 47 -19.15 0.46 -3.69
N GLU A 48 -18.68 1.52 -3.02
CA GLU A 48 -17.30 1.64 -2.57
C GLU A 48 -16.92 0.54 -1.57
N SER A 49 -17.80 0.24 -0.62
CA SER A 49 -17.63 -0.83 0.36
C SER A 49 -17.55 -2.21 -0.30
N TRP A 50 -18.45 -2.49 -1.25
CA TRP A 50 -18.41 -3.73 -2.02
C TRP A 50 -17.10 -3.86 -2.82
N LEU A 51 -16.68 -2.81 -3.50
CA LEU A 51 -15.43 -2.81 -4.26
C LEU A 51 -14.21 -2.99 -3.35
N LYS A 52 -14.24 -2.42 -2.13
CA LYS A 52 -13.24 -2.68 -1.10
C LYS A 52 -13.20 -4.16 -0.72
N ALA A 53 -14.34 -4.80 -0.48
CA ALA A 53 -14.41 -6.22 -0.14
C ALA A 53 -13.83 -7.11 -1.26
N VAL A 54 -14.08 -6.78 -2.53
CA VAL A 54 -13.48 -7.47 -3.68
C VAL A 54 -11.95 -7.33 -3.67
N ARG A 55 -11.42 -6.13 -3.45
CA ARG A 55 -9.97 -5.88 -3.36
C ARG A 55 -9.34 -6.65 -2.20
N ASP A 56 -9.99 -6.65 -1.04
CA ASP A 56 -9.51 -7.34 0.16
C ASP A 56 -9.51 -8.87 -0.06
N ARG A 57 -10.52 -9.42 -0.76
CA ARG A 57 -10.53 -10.84 -1.16
C ARG A 57 -9.40 -11.20 -2.12
N VAL A 58 -9.20 -10.42 -3.19
CA VAL A 58 -8.10 -10.66 -4.14
C VAL A 58 -6.75 -10.62 -3.43
N ASN A 59 -6.54 -9.65 -2.54
CA ASN A 59 -5.34 -9.55 -1.72
C ASN A 59 -5.15 -10.79 -0.84
N SER A 60 -6.22 -11.26 -0.19
CA SER A 60 -6.18 -12.46 0.65
C SER A 60 -5.84 -13.73 -0.15
N GLU A 61 -6.41 -13.91 -1.34
CA GLU A 61 -6.13 -15.08 -2.20
C GLU A 61 -4.66 -15.11 -2.62
N LEU A 62 -4.14 -13.98 -3.10
CA LEU A 62 -2.74 -13.87 -3.49
C LEU A 62 -1.78 -14.06 -2.30
N ASN A 63 -2.14 -13.57 -1.11
CA ASN A 63 -1.36 -13.82 0.10
C ASN A 63 -1.48 -15.26 0.63
N ALA A 64 -2.52 -16.00 0.24
CA ALA A 64 -2.63 -17.44 0.50
C ALA A 64 -1.89 -18.29 -0.55
N GLY A 65 -1.28 -17.66 -1.56
CA GLY A 65 -0.63 -18.34 -2.68
C GLY A 65 -1.60 -18.83 -3.76
N HIS A 66 -2.89 -18.47 -3.69
CA HIS A 66 -3.84 -18.80 -4.73
C HIS A 66 -3.73 -17.80 -5.90
N PRO A 67 -3.65 -18.28 -7.16
CA PRO A 67 -3.52 -17.41 -8.31
C PRO A 67 -4.83 -16.64 -8.59
N VAL A 68 -4.70 -15.37 -8.94
CA VAL A 68 -5.81 -14.53 -9.42
C VAL A 68 -5.46 -14.05 -10.83
N PRO A 69 -6.18 -14.49 -11.89
CA PRO A 69 -5.82 -14.17 -13.27
C PRO A 69 -5.68 -12.67 -13.53
N GLY A 70 -4.58 -12.28 -14.17
CA GLY A 70 -4.30 -10.87 -14.52
C GLY A 70 -3.67 -10.05 -13.38
N PHE A 71 -3.53 -10.63 -12.18
CA PHE A 71 -2.97 -9.96 -11.01
C PHE A 71 -1.90 -10.82 -10.32
N LYS A 72 -0.92 -10.15 -9.74
CA LYS A 72 0.15 -10.76 -8.97
C LYS A 72 0.46 -9.95 -7.72
N LEU A 73 1.11 -10.58 -6.76
CA LEU A 73 1.65 -9.90 -5.59
C LEU A 73 3.07 -9.41 -5.90
N VAL A 74 3.36 -8.16 -5.57
CA VAL A 74 4.69 -7.55 -5.75
C VAL A 74 5.11 -6.82 -4.48
N THR A 75 6.40 -6.59 -4.30
CA THR A 75 6.90 -5.75 -3.21
C THR A 75 6.36 -4.32 -3.38
N GLY A 76 5.68 -3.83 -2.35
CA GLY A 76 5.16 -2.47 -2.30
C GLY A 76 6.27 -1.43 -2.19
N LYS A 77 5.87 -0.18 -2.02
CA LYS A 77 6.82 0.89 -1.73
C LYS A 77 7.38 0.68 -0.31
N GLN A 78 8.69 0.82 -0.17
CA GLN A 78 9.34 0.83 1.12
C GLN A 78 8.69 1.88 2.05
N GLY A 79 8.58 1.53 3.33
CA GLY A 79 7.93 2.35 4.35
C GLY A 79 8.60 3.71 4.58
N ASN A 80 8.09 4.49 5.52
CA ASN A 80 8.73 5.76 5.87
C ASN A 80 10.11 5.50 6.50
N ARG A 81 11.05 6.42 6.29
CA ARG A 81 12.36 6.40 6.95
C ARG A 81 12.15 6.61 8.45
N ALA A 82 12.78 5.77 9.27
CA ALA A 82 12.73 5.82 10.72
C ALA A 82 14.16 5.82 11.30
N TRP A 83 14.29 6.18 12.58
CA TRP A 83 15.54 5.98 13.31
C TRP A 83 15.66 4.52 13.73
N SER A 84 16.83 3.89 13.57
CA SER A 84 17.11 2.58 14.14
C SER A 84 17.08 2.62 15.67
N ASP A 85 17.59 3.71 16.23
CA ASP A 85 17.62 4.00 17.66
C ASP A 85 17.41 5.51 17.83
N GLU A 86 16.30 5.88 18.45
CA GLU A 86 15.90 7.27 18.65
C GLU A 86 16.82 7.98 19.66
N GLU A 87 17.33 7.28 20.67
CA GLU A 87 18.24 7.84 21.67
C GLU A 87 19.63 8.06 21.07
N ALA A 88 20.13 7.11 20.28
CA ALA A 88 21.40 7.27 19.57
C ALA A 88 21.34 8.43 18.57
N ALA A 89 20.23 8.57 17.83
CA ALA A 89 20.02 9.69 16.93
C ALA A 89 19.96 11.02 17.69
N ARG A 90 19.26 11.08 18.82
CA ARG A 90 19.22 12.25 19.71
C ARG A 90 20.63 12.64 20.18
N ALA A 91 21.38 11.70 20.74
CA ALA A 91 22.72 11.94 21.27
C ALA A 91 23.70 12.39 20.18
N LEU A 92 23.60 11.80 18.98
CA LEU A 92 24.42 12.22 17.83
C LEU A 92 24.14 13.67 17.44
N LEU A 93 22.85 14.03 17.28
CA LEU A 93 22.45 15.35 16.82
C LEU A 93 22.70 16.43 17.89
N LYS A 94 22.36 16.14 19.14
CA LYS A 94 22.41 17.11 20.23
C LYS A 94 23.78 17.19 20.91
N ASP A 95 24.35 16.05 21.27
CA ASP A 95 25.51 15.99 22.16
C ASP A 95 26.81 16.01 21.33
N GLN A 96 26.87 15.25 20.23
CA GLN A 96 28.05 15.21 19.37
C GLN A 96 28.11 16.37 18.36
N PHE A 97 27.02 16.66 17.66
CA PHE A 97 27.01 17.72 16.63
C PHE A 97 26.63 19.10 17.13
N ARG A 98 26.10 19.19 18.36
CA ARG A 98 25.75 20.43 19.05
C ARG A 98 24.73 21.29 18.30
N TYR A 99 23.77 20.66 17.61
CA TYR A 99 22.62 21.39 17.04
C TYR A 99 21.74 21.99 18.16
N LYS A 100 21.05 23.09 17.84
CA LYS A 100 20.15 23.73 18.81
C LYS A 100 18.94 22.83 19.09
N THR A 101 18.33 23.01 20.25
CA THR A 101 17.18 22.18 20.66
C THR A 101 16.01 22.33 19.69
N GLU A 102 15.74 23.56 19.24
CA GLU A 102 14.73 23.89 18.22
C GLU A 102 14.98 23.26 16.84
N GLU A 103 16.23 22.90 16.54
CA GLU A 103 16.58 22.22 15.28
C GLU A 103 16.42 20.70 15.39
N VAL A 104 16.58 20.14 16.59
CA VAL A 104 16.58 18.69 16.86
C VAL A 104 15.20 18.18 17.31
N PHE A 105 14.36 19.04 17.91
CA PHE A 105 13.07 18.65 18.44
C PHE A 105 11.92 19.50 17.89
N ASP A 106 10.80 18.82 17.60
CA ASP A 106 9.52 19.38 17.17
C ASP A 106 8.42 18.57 17.87
N LEU A 107 8.15 18.92 19.14
CA LEU A 107 7.45 18.11 20.17
C LEU A 107 8.14 16.77 20.51
N LYS A 108 8.75 16.12 19.52
CA LYS A 108 9.56 14.91 19.58
C LYS A 108 10.81 15.05 18.71
N LEU A 109 11.68 14.05 18.68
CA LEU A 109 12.86 14.07 17.81
C LEU A 109 12.43 14.27 16.34
N ILE A 110 13.14 15.13 15.61
CA ILE A 110 12.87 15.33 14.18
C ILE A 110 12.99 14.02 13.39
N SER A 111 12.22 13.91 12.29
CA SER A 111 12.29 12.73 11.42
C SER A 111 13.62 12.68 10.64
N PRO A 112 14.03 11.49 10.17
CA PRO A 112 15.19 11.34 9.29
C PRO A 112 15.18 12.27 8.07
N THR A 113 14.00 12.51 7.49
CA THR A 113 13.83 13.43 6.34
C THR A 113 14.10 14.89 6.73
N LYS A 114 13.68 15.31 7.92
CA LYS A 114 13.94 16.68 8.42
C LYS A 114 15.42 16.83 8.77
N ALA A 115 16.04 15.81 9.36
CA ALA A 115 17.46 15.77 9.64
C ALA A 115 18.31 15.82 8.35
N GLU A 116 17.89 15.13 7.29
CA GLU A 116 18.55 15.21 5.97
C GLU A 116 18.59 16.63 5.43
N LYS A 117 17.45 17.32 5.44
CA LYS A 117 17.35 18.70 4.96
C LYS A 117 18.24 19.65 5.75
N LEU A 118 18.35 19.45 7.07
CA LEU A 118 19.17 20.27 7.96
C LEU A 118 20.67 20.01 7.75
N ILE A 119 21.07 18.75 7.60
CA ILE A 119 22.48 18.34 7.77
C ILE A 119 23.17 18.10 6.42
N LYS A 120 22.48 17.49 5.45
CA LYS A 120 23.12 17.01 4.20
C LYS A 120 23.73 18.14 3.38
N LYS A 121 23.06 19.29 3.31
CA LYS A 121 23.57 20.48 2.59
C LYS A 121 24.66 21.21 3.38
N ALA A 122 24.55 21.26 4.71
CA ALA A 122 25.47 22.01 5.56
C ALA A 122 26.77 21.24 5.86
N SER A 123 26.69 19.93 6.03
CA SER A 123 27.84 19.09 6.36
C SER A 123 27.67 17.65 5.85
N PRO A 124 28.04 17.38 4.59
CA PRO A 124 27.95 16.04 4.00
C PRO A 124 28.70 14.97 4.80
N ARG A 125 29.82 15.32 5.44
CA ARG A 125 30.60 14.41 6.29
C ARG A 125 29.86 13.98 7.55
N ARG A 126 29.08 14.88 8.16
CA ARG A 126 28.24 14.55 9.33
C ARG A 126 27.04 13.73 8.90
N TRP A 127 26.49 14.00 7.70
CA TRP A 127 25.36 13.26 7.16
C TRP A 127 25.62 11.76 7.09
N THR A 128 26.81 11.32 6.67
CA THR A 128 27.14 9.89 6.61
C THR A 128 26.94 9.16 7.96
N LYS A 129 27.20 9.82 9.09
CA LYS A 129 26.98 9.25 10.43
C LYS A 129 25.49 9.19 10.80
N VAL A 130 24.72 10.19 10.39
CA VAL A 130 23.26 10.24 10.64
C VAL A 130 22.55 9.21 9.78
N GLU A 131 22.97 9.09 8.52
CA GLU A 131 22.41 8.16 7.55
C GLU A 131 22.54 6.71 7.99
N ALA A 132 23.62 6.37 8.71
CA ALA A 132 23.81 5.05 9.31
C ALA A 132 22.78 4.70 10.41
N LEU A 133 22.08 5.69 10.97
CA LEU A 133 21.01 5.49 11.95
C LEU A 133 19.61 5.48 11.30
N ILE A 134 19.52 5.55 9.97
CA ILE A 134 18.23 5.57 9.27
C ILE A 134 17.92 4.18 8.76
N THR A 135 16.77 3.65 9.17
CA THR A 135 16.22 2.41 8.66
C THR A 135 14.98 2.69 7.82
N ARG A 136 14.62 1.71 6.99
CA ARG A 136 13.40 1.75 6.21
C ARG A 136 12.81 0.36 6.19
N ALA A 137 11.55 0.25 6.61
CA ALA A 137 10.84 -1.01 6.50
C ALA A 137 10.69 -1.39 5.02
N ASP A 138 10.82 -2.69 4.75
CA ASP A 138 10.56 -3.22 3.42
C ASP A 138 9.11 -2.96 2.98
N GLY A 139 8.93 -2.92 1.66
CA GLY A 139 7.63 -2.67 1.08
C GLY A 139 6.70 -3.83 1.37
N LYS A 140 5.54 -3.55 1.99
CA LYS A 140 4.53 -4.58 2.20
C LYS A 140 4.07 -5.17 0.87
N PRO A 141 3.73 -6.47 0.81
CA PRO A 141 3.17 -7.05 -0.40
C PRO A 141 1.93 -6.30 -0.87
N THR A 142 1.85 -6.01 -2.17
CA THR A 142 0.71 -5.32 -2.78
C THR A 142 0.28 -6.04 -4.03
N VAL A 143 -1.02 -6.04 -4.30
CA VAL A 143 -1.58 -6.51 -5.56
C VAL A 143 -1.21 -5.53 -6.67
N ALA A 144 -0.76 -6.05 -7.80
CA ALA A 144 -0.49 -5.31 -9.02
C ALA A 144 -0.92 -6.12 -10.25
N PRO A 145 -1.19 -5.49 -11.40
CA PRO A 145 -1.40 -6.20 -12.65
C PRO A 145 -0.19 -7.07 -13.02
N GLU A 146 -0.41 -8.14 -13.79
CA GLU A 146 0.68 -8.98 -14.28
C GLU A 146 1.72 -8.21 -15.11
N SER A 147 1.28 -7.16 -15.81
CA SER A 147 2.13 -6.26 -16.61
C SER A 147 3.04 -5.35 -15.79
N ASP A 148 2.90 -5.30 -14.46
CA ASP A 148 3.80 -4.54 -13.60
C ASP A 148 5.24 -5.09 -13.72
N PRO A 149 6.26 -4.25 -13.93
CA PRO A 149 7.63 -4.72 -14.15
C PRO A 149 8.29 -5.31 -12.91
N ARG A 150 7.72 -5.09 -11.71
CA ARG A 150 8.28 -5.64 -10.46
C ARG A 150 8.16 -7.17 -10.43
N PRO A 151 9.17 -7.86 -9.85
CA PRO A 151 9.13 -9.31 -9.72
C PRO A 151 7.94 -9.73 -8.85
N ALA A 152 7.30 -10.83 -9.24
CA ALA A 152 6.26 -11.45 -8.43
C ALA A 152 6.87 -11.98 -7.14
N LEU A 153 6.14 -11.81 -6.03
CA LEU A 153 6.48 -12.46 -4.77
C LEU A 153 6.03 -13.92 -4.84
N ASN A 154 6.96 -14.84 -4.57
CA ASN A 154 6.65 -16.25 -4.40
C ASN A 154 6.18 -16.46 -2.96
N ILE A 155 4.87 -16.62 -2.77
CA ILE A 155 4.33 -17.02 -1.48
C ILE A 155 4.16 -18.54 -1.50
N ASN A 156 4.96 -19.22 -0.69
CA ASN A 156 4.82 -20.66 -0.48
C ASN A 156 4.52 -20.92 1.01
N PRO A 157 3.24 -21.03 1.40
CA PRO A 157 2.86 -21.16 2.80
C PRO A 157 3.39 -22.45 3.46
N VAL A 158 3.86 -23.43 2.69
CA VAL A 158 4.45 -24.68 3.19
C VAL A 158 5.93 -24.53 3.55
N ASN A 159 6.65 -23.59 2.92
CA ASN A 159 8.11 -23.44 3.08
C ASN A 159 8.52 -22.22 3.92
N ASP A 160 7.57 -21.35 4.30
CA ASP A 160 7.84 -20.14 5.10
C ASP A 160 7.93 -20.41 6.62
N PHE A 161 7.84 -21.69 7.03
CA PHE A 161 8.16 -22.12 8.40
C PHE A 161 9.58 -22.70 8.41
N ASP A 162 10.52 -22.01 9.05
CA ASP A 162 11.80 -22.61 9.40
C ASP A 162 11.52 -23.77 10.36
N ASP A 163 11.96 -24.97 9.98
CA ASP A 163 11.90 -26.18 10.82
C ASP A 163 12.77 -25.96 12.06
N VAL A 164 12.14 -25.53 13.15
CA VAL A 164 12.75 -25.47 14.49
C VAL A 164 12.67 -26.85 15.13
N SER A 165 13.26 -27.86 14.48
CA SER A 165 13.55 -29.14 15.14
C SER A 165 14.64 -28.90 16.18
N ASP A 166 14.21 -28.80 17.43
CA ASP A 166 14.98 -28.46 18.62
C ASP A 166 15.88 -29.65 19.04
N ASP A 167 16.86 -30.03 18.22
CA ASP A 167 17.82 -31.12 18.51
C ASP A 167 19.04 -30.64 19.34
N ALA A 168 19.03 -29.40 19.82
CA ALA A 168 20.17 -28.80 20.54
C ALA A 168 20.09 -28.88 22.08
N LEU A 169 19.02 -29.42 22.68
CA LEU A 169 18.83 -29.43 24.15
C LEU A 169 19.07 -30.78 24.83
N ALA A 170 19.47 -31.83 24.12
CA ALA A 170 19.72 -33.15 24.70
C ALA A 170 21.20 -33.46 25.05
N ALA A 171 22.10 -32.47 24.94
CA ALA A 171 23.55 -32.70 25.16
C ALA A 171 24.07 -32.38 26.57
N ASP A 172 23.26 -31.79 27.47
CA ASP A 172 23.70 -31.36 28.81
C ASP A 172 23.05 -32.15 29.96
N LEU A 173 22.57 -33.37 29.70
CA LEU A 173 22.04 -34.27 30.74
C LEU A 173 22.68 -35.66 30.70
N ILE A 174 24.02 -35.73 30.76
CA ILE A 174 24.76 -36.93 31.22
C ILE A 174 25.93 -36.51 32.09
#